data_AF-A0A1M5P5A0-F1
#
_entry.id   AF-A0A1M5P5A0-F1
#
_cell.length_a   1.000
_cell.length_b   1.000
_cell.length_c   1.000
_cell.angle_alpha   90.00
_cell.angle_beta   90.00
_cell.angle_gamma   90.00
#
_symmetry.space_group_name_H-M   'P 1'
#
loop_
_entity.id
_entity.type
_entity.pdbx_description
1 polymer ?
#
loop_
_entity_poly.entity_id
_entity_poly.type
_entity_poly.pdbx_seq_one_letter_code
_entity_poly.pdbx_strand_id
1 'polypeptide(L)'
;MKAGWISAALLGLALSQAVARPLEPGDLPAVRAAAATGSAAARFDLGRMTRQGIGVARDPVKACALIASAAEAGHPEAMFTLHYMLAAGEGCARDEAQARGWLERAAEREHPEALQQLAQYLQYGTLGYAPDPARSAHLMAVLAHAMKHHPHAD
;
A
#
# COMPACT_ATOMS: atom_id res chain seq x y z
N MET A 1 -50.65 -18.16 27.49
CA MET A 1 -49.63 -18.88 26.68
C MET A 1 -49.69 -18.35 25.25
N LYS A 2 -48.53 -18.32 24.56
CA LYS A 2 -48.19 -17.67 23.26
C LYS A 2 -47.65 -16.24 23.45
N ALA A 3 -46.44 -16.06 23.98
CA ALA A 3 -45.12 -16.26 23.33
C ALA A 3 -44.87 -15.21 22.23
N GLY A 4 -44.08 -14.20 22.58
CA GLY A 4 -43.57 -13.18 21.67
C GLY A 4 -42.48 -13.75 20.78
N TRP A 5 -42.46 -13.27 19.54
CA TRP A 5 -41.40 -13.50 18.57
C TRP A 5 -41.00 -12.12 18.07
N ILE A 6 -40.00 -11.54 18.74
CA ILE A 6 -39.17 -10.51 18.14
C ILE A 6 -38.56 -11.16 16.91
N SER A 7 -38.77 -10.56 15.74
CA SER A 7 -38.18 -11.03 14.48
C SER A 7 -36.66 -10.94 14.58
N ALA A 8 -36.03 -12.03 14.99
CA ALA A 8 -34.62 -12.30 14.81
C ALA A 8 -34.40 -12.70 13.35
N ALA A 9 -34.31 -11.71 12.45
CA ALA A 9 -34.04 -11.96 11.04
C ALA A 9 -33.37 -10.76 10.33
N LEU A 10 -32.36 -10.13 10.94
CA LEU A 10 -31.42 -9.24 10.24
C LEU A 10 -29.99 -9.39 10.80
N LEU A 11 -29.53 -10.63 10.96
CA LEU A 11 -28.14 -10.94 11.37
C LEU A 11 -27.44 -11.86 10.35
N GLY A 12 -27.76 -11.69 9.06
CA GLY A 12 -27.38 -12.65 8.02
C GLY A 12 -26.90 -12.05 6.69
N LEU A 13 -26.53 -10.77 6.62
CA LEU A 13 -25.88 -10.16 5.45
C LEU A 13 -24.82 -9.14 5.91
N ALA A 14 -23.80 -9.63 6.60
CA ALA A 14 -22.55 -8.91 6.84
C ALA A 14 -21.41 -9.54 6.03
N LEU A 15 -21.70 -10.02 4.81
CA LEU A 15 -20.70 -10.49 3.88
C LEU A 15 -20.50 -9.40 2.82
N SER A 16 -19.32 -8.77 2.89
CA SER A 16 -18.57 -8.21 1.77
C SER A 16 -18.17 -6.73 1.87
N GLN A 17 -17.89 -6.23 3.07
CA GLN A 17 -16.88 -5.16 3.21
C GLN A 17 -15.89 -5.54 4.30
N ALA A 18 -15.00 -6.48 3.96
CA ALA A 18 -13.78 -6.68 4.72
C ALA A 18 -12.82 -5.54 4.36
N VAL A 19 -13.09 -4.34 4.88
CA VAL A 19 -12.02 -3.36 5.07
C VAL A 19 -10.98 -4.09 5.91
N ALA A 20 -9.77 -4.25 5.39
CA ALA A 20 -8.71 -4.92 6.13
C ALA A 20 -8.56 -4.18 7.46
N ARG A 21 -8.91 -4.84 8.57
CA ARG A 21 -8.83 -4.19 9.89
C ARG A 21 -7.41 -3.65 10.10
N PRO A 22 -7.25 -2.51 10.78
CA PRO A 22 -5.93 -1.98 11.11
C PRO A 22 -5.03 -3.05 11.75
N LEU A 23 -3.72 -2.97 11.46
CA LEU A 23 -2.73 -3.83 12.10
C LEU A 23 -2.63 -3.45 13.58
N GLU A 24 -2.84 -4.44 14.43
CA GLU A 24 -2.79 -4.28 15.87
C GLU A 24 -1.49 -4.89 16.43
N PRO A 25 -1.01 -4.45 17.61
CA PRO A 25 0.15 -5.05 18.27
C PRO A 25 0.07 -6.57 18.41
N GLY A 26 -1.13 -7.11 18.59
CA GLY A 26 -1.39 -8.56 18.72
C GLY A 26 -1.16 -9.36 17.44
N ASP A 27 -1.09 -8.72 16.27
CA ASP A 27 -0.88 -9.39 14.98
C ASP A 27 0.59 -9.77 14.74
N LEU A 28 1.51 -9.17 15.50
CA LEU A 28 2.96 -9.29 15.26
C LEU A 28 3.44 -10.76 15.19
N PRO A 29 3.02 -11.70 16.08
CA PRO A 29 3.47 -13.09 15.99
C PRO A 29 3.04 -13.76 14.68
N ALA A 30 1.79 -13.56 14.25
CA ALA A 30 1.26 -14.14 13.01
C ALA A 30 1.93 -13.53 11.77
N VAL A 31 2.08 -12.20 11.75
CA VAL A 31 2.77 -11.47 10.68
C VAL A 31 4.23 -11.94 10.55
N ARG A 32 4.95 -12.10 11.66
CA ARG A 32 6.33 -12.61 11.65
C ARG A 32 6.42 -14.04 11.13
N ALA A 33 5.50 -14.92 11.52
CA ALA A 33 5.46 -16.29 11.03
C ALA A 33 5.22 -16.33 9.51
N ALA A 34 4.26 -15.55 9.01
CA ALA A 34 3.96 -15.49 7.58
C ALA A 34 5.06 -14.78 6.76
N ALA A 35 5.75 -13.79 7.33
CA ALA A 35 6.91 -13.18 6.67
C ALA A 35 8.07 -14.17 6.52
N ALA A 36 8.29 -15.03 7.53
CA ALA A 36 9.33 -16.06 7.50
C ALA A 36 9.07 -17.17 6.46
N THR A 37 7.82 -17.43 6.10
CA THR A 37 7.48 -18.37 5.00
C THR A 37 7.56 -17.73 3.62
N GLY A 38 7.97 -16.47 3.53
CA GLY A 38 8.22 -15.78 2.27
C GLY A 38 7.01 -15.02 1.70
N SER A 39 5.92 -14.83 2.43
CA SER A 39 4.80 -13.99 1.96
C SER A 39 5.22 -12.53 1.78
N ALA A 40 5.09 -11.99 0.57
CA ALA A 40 5.41 -10.60 0.26
C ALA A 40 4.49 -9.62 1.03
N ALA A 41 3.20 -9.95 1.14
CA ALA A 41 2.23 -9.17 1.92
C ALA A 41 2.61 -9.15 3.41
N ALA A 42 2.99 -10.30 3.98
CA ALA A 42 3.41 -10.35 5.38
C ALA A 42 4.74 -9.62 5.64
N ARG A 43 5.68 -9.65 4.69
CA ARG A 43 6.90 -8.81 4.77
C ARG A 43 6.57 -7.33 4.73
N PHE A 44 5.62 -6.93 3.89
CA PHE A 44 5.13 -5.56 3.83
C PHE A 44 4.47 -5.14 5.15
N ASP A 45 3.57 -5.96 5.71
CA ASP A 45 2.93 -5.69 6.99
C ASP A 45 3.94 -5.63 8.14
N LEU A 46 4.91 -6.55 8.17
CA LEU A 46 6.00 -6.49 9.15
C LEU A 46 6.81 -5.21 9.00
N GLY A 47 7.07 -4.78 7.77
CA GLY A 47 7.71 -3.51 7.45
C GLY A 47 6.90 -2.32 7.97
N ARG A 48 5.58 -2.29 7.75
CA ARG A 48 4.68 -1.26 8.28
C ARG A 48 4.66 -1.21 9.80
N MET A 49 4.51 -2.37 10.45
CA MET A 49 4.54 -2.48 11.90
C MET A 49 5.86 -1.97 12.46
N THR A 50 6.98 -2.32 11.82
CA THR A 50 8.32 -1.88 12.22
C THR A 50 8.54 -0.38 11.96
N ARG A 51 7.98 0.18 10.88
CA ARG A 51 8.07 1.62 10.56
C ARG A 51 7.28 2.48 11.54
N GLN A 52 6.10 2.00 11.95
CA GLN A 52 5.15 2.73 12.79
C GLN A 52 5.29 2.42 14.28
N GLY A 53 6.02 1.36 14.64
CA GLY A 53 6.17 0.92 16.03
C GLY A 53 4.97 0.15 16.57
N ILE A 54 4.20 -0.53 15.71
CA ILE A 54 3.00 -1.28 16.10
C ILE A 54 3.43 -2.65 16.63
N GLY A 55 3.33 -2.86 17.95
CA GLY A 55 3.70 -4.12 18.62
C GLY A 55 5.20 -4.45 18.62
N VAL A 56 6.02 -3.69 17.90
CA VAL A 56 7.48 -3.81 17.83
C VAL A 56 8.12 -2.43 17.95
N ALA A 57 9.36 -2.35 18.43
CA ALA A 57 10.10 -1.09 18.47
C ALA A 57 10.22 -0.50 17.04
N ARG A 58 10.05 0.82 16.94
CA ARG A 58 10.18 1.54 15.67
C ARG A 58 11.62 1.44 15.17
N ASP A 59 11.80 0.93 13.95
CA ASP A 59 13.08 0.83 13.28
C ASP A 59 12.90 1.09 11.77
N PRO A 60 13.07 2.35 11.33
CA PRO A 60 12.84 2.70 9.93
C PRO A 60 13.84 2.02 8.98
N VAL A 61 15.06 1.70 9.43
CA VAL A 61 16.07 1.03 8.60
C VAL A 61 15.66 -0.39 8.30
N LYS A 62 15.27 -1.14 9.34
CA LYS A 62 14.74 -2.49 9.19
C LYS A 62 13.42 -2.50 8.40
N ALA A 63 12.56 -1.51 8.62
CA ALA A 63 11.32 -1.37 7.86
C ALA A 63 11.61 -1.17 6.36
N CYS A 64 12.59 -0.33 6.00
CA CYS A 64 12.96 -0.11 4.61
C CYS A 64 13.41 -1.41 3.94
N ALA A 65 14.23 -2.21 4.62
CA ALA A 65 14.70 -3.49 4.09
C ALA A 65 13.55 -4.50 3.88
N LEU A 66 12.60 -4.56 4.81
CA LEU A 66 11.42 -5.43 4.71
C LEU A 66 10.50 -5.01 3.55
N ILE A 67 10.27 -3.71 3.42
CA ILE A 67 9.45 -3.12 2.35
C ILE A 67 10.12 -3.31 1.00
N ALA A 68 11.45 -3.13 0.91
CA ALA A 68 12.20 -3.40 -0.32
C ALA A 68 12.08 -4.87 -0.75
N SER A 69 12.25 -5.80 0.18
CA SER A 69 12.07 -7.23 -0.11
C SER A 69 10.65 -7.57 -0.59
N ALA A 70 9.62 -6.91 -0.06
CA ALA A 70 8.24 -7.10 -0.52
C ALA A 70 8.00 -6.50 -1.92
N ALA A 71 8.59 -5.33 -2.20
CA ALA A 71 8.52 -4.67 -3.50
C ALA A 71 9.21 -5.50 -4.60
N GLU A 72 10.39 -6.06 -4.30
CA GLU A 72 11.12 -6.98 -5.18
C GLU A 72 10.31 -8.25 -5.48
N ALA A 73 9.53 -8.73 -4.51
CA ALA A 73 8.63 -9.86 -4.68
C ALA A 73 7.31 -9.51 -5.41
N GLY A 74 7.16 -8.29 -5.92
CA GLY A 74 6.04 -7.89 -6.76
C GLY A 74 4.85 -7.25 -6.04
N HIS A 75 4.97 -6.94 -4.74
CA HIS A 75 3.88 -6.35 -3.96
C HIS A 75 3.64 -4.87 -4.32
N PRO A 76 2.50 -4.48 -4.93
CA PRO A 76 2.29 -3.11 -5.43
C PRO A 76 2.40 -2.06 -4.33
N GLU A 77 1.74 -2.27 -3.19
CA GLU A 77 1.77 -1.32 -2.05
C GLU A 77 3.18 -1.12 -1.50
N ALA A 78 4.02 -2.16 -1.59
CA ALA A 78 5.39 -2.09 -1.12
C ALA A 78 6.25 -1.29 -2.11
N MET A 79 6.00 -1.38 -3.41
CA MET A 79 6.66 -0.56 -4.43
C MET A 79 6.34 0.93 -4.21
N PHE A 80 5.07 1.28 -4.02
CA PHE A 80 4.67 2.66 -3.71
C PHE A 80 5.28 3.16 -2.40
N THR A 81 5.24 2.31 -1.36
CA THR A 81 5.82 2.67 -0.07
C THR A 81 7.34 2.85 -0.14
N LEU A 82 8.04 2.00 -0.89
CA LEU A 82 9.49 2.12 -1.09
C LEU A 82 9.86 3.38 -1.86
N HIS A 83 9.08 3.74 -2.88
CA HIS A 83 9.19 5.03 -3.57
C HIS A 83 9.21 6.18 -2.55
N TYR A 84 8.24 6.21 -1.64
CA TYR A 84 8.12 7.27 -0.63
C TYR A 84 9.33 7.29 0.31
N MET A 85 9.76 6.12 0.80
CA MET A 85 10.89 6.02 1.72
C MET A 85 12.20 6.49 1.07
N LEU A 86 12.45 6.14 -0.19
CA LEU A 86 13.61 6.59 -0.96
C LEU A 86 13.56 8.08 -1.29
N ALA A 87 12.37 8.62 -1.61
CA ALA A 87 12.22 10.06 -1.88
C ALA A 87 12.45 10.90 -0.60
N ALA A 88 12.00 10.41 0.55
CA ALA A 88 12.14 11.07 1.85
C ALA A 88 13.48 10.80 2.55
N GLY A 89 14.20 9.73 2.19
CA GLY A 89 15.33 9.22 2.96
C GLY A 89 14.93 8.63 4.31
N GLU A 90 13.74 8.02 4.40
CA GLU A 90 13.25 7.40 5.65
C GLU A 90 13.81 5.98 5.79
N GLY A 91 14.76 5.78 6.71
CA GLY A 91 15.35 4.46 6.95
C GLY A 91 16.29 3.97 5.84
N CYS A 92 16.49 4.77 4.80
CA CYS A 92 17.46 4.54 3.74
C CYS A 92 18.05 5.87 3.26
N ALA A 93 19.13 5.82 2.49
CA ALA A 93 19.65 7.00 1.83
C ALA A 93 18.63 7.51 0.81
N ARG A 94 18.46 8.84 0.73
CA ARG A 94 17.60 9.45 -0.29
C ARG A 94 18.17 9.13 -1.68
N ASP A 95 17.32 8.57 -2.54
CA ASP A 95 17.66 8.22 -3.92
C ASP A 95 16.44 8.44 -4.81
N GLU A 96 16.41 9.58 -5.49
CA GLU A 96 15.29 9.94 -6.36
C GLU A 96 15.20 9.05 -7.61
N ALA A 97 16.33 8.56 -8.11
CA ALA A 97 16.34 7.72 -9.30
C ALA A 97 15.68 6.37 -9.01
N GLN A 98 16.03 5.73 -7.89
CA GLN A 98 15.34 4.52 -7.45
C GLN A 98 13.90 4.80 -7.05
N ALA A 99 13.62 5.93 -6.39
CA ALA A 99 12.25 6.31 -6.03
C ALA A 99 11.34 6.43 -7.25
N ARG A 100 11.84 7.02 -8.36
CA ARG A 100 11.12 7.07 -9.65
C ARG A 100 10.87 5.67 -10.21
N GLY A 101 11.90 4.82 -10.24
CA GLY A 101 11.77 3.46 -10.77
C GLY A 101 10.72 2.62 -10.03
N TRP A 102 10.66 2.71 -8.71
CA TRP A 102 9.63 1.99 -7.93
C TRP A 102 8.23 2.58 -8.10
N LEU A 103 8.11 3.91 -8.23
CA LEU A 103 6.84 4.56 -8.49
C LEU A 103 6.26 4.16 -9.85
N GLU A 104 7.09 4.15 -10.90
CA GLU A 104 6.66 3.74 -12.24
C GLU A 104 6.21 2.27 -12.24
N ARG A 105 6.95 1.38 -11.58
CA ARG A 105 6.55 -0.02 -11.42
C ARG A 105 5.23 -0.18 -10.66
N ALA A 106 4.98 0.61 -9.62
CA ALA A 106 3.70 0.59 -8.92
C ALA A 106 2.55 1.07 -9.83
N ALA A 107 2.78 2.14 -10.60
CA ALA A 107 1.82 2.67 -11.57
C ALA A 107 1.52 1.68 -12.72
N GLU A 108 2.52 0.93 -13.20
CA GLU A 108 2.34 -0.16 -14.17
C GLU A 108 1.46 -1.30 -13.64
N ARG A 109 1.40 -1.47 -12.30
CA ARG A 109 0.48 -2.40 -11.63
C ARG A 109 -0.88 -1.77 -11.31
N GLU A 110 -1.18 -0.63 -11.93
CA GLU A 110 -2.40 0.15 -11.76
C GLU A 110 -2.69 0.56 -10.30
N HIS A 111 -1.64 0.70 -9.48
CA HIS A 111 -1.79 1.14 -8.10
C HIS A 111 -2.33 2.58 -8.07
N PRO A 112 -3.49 2.84 -7.43
CA PRO A 112 -4.16 4.13 -7.53
C PRO A 112 -3.32 5.33 -7.08
N GLU A 113 -2.72 5.20 -5.90
CA GLU A 113 -1.86 6.21 -5.29
C GLU A 113 -0.59 6.45 -6.10
N ALA A 114 -0.01 5.39 -6.68
CA ALA A 114 1.15 5.54 -7.55
C ALA A 114 0.81 6.27 -8.85
N LEU A 115 -0.33 5.93 -9.48
CA LEU A 115 -0.81 6.62 -10.68
C LEU A 115 -1.04 8.11 -10.41
N GLN A 116 -1.73 8.43 -9.31
CA GLN A 116 -1.98 9.80 -8.90
C GLN A 116 -0.67 10.56 -8.63
N GLN A 117 0.25 9.94 -7.88
CA GLN A 117 1.50 10.59 -7.50
C GLN A 117 2.42 10.81 -8.71
N LEU A 118 2.52 9.83 -9.62
CA LEU A 118 3.29 9.97 -10.86
C LEU A 118 2.70 11.06 -11.77
N ALA A 119 1.37 11.11 -11.91
CA ALA A 119 0.70 12.19 -12.64
C ALA A 119 1.02 13.57 -12.03
N GLN A 120 1.02 13.68 -10.70
CA GLN A 120 1.39 14.92 -10.02
C GLN A 120 2.84 15.33 -10.31
N TYR A 121 3.79 14.39 -10.25
CA TYR A 121 5.19 14.69 -10.57
C TYR A 121 5.39 15.13 -12.03
N LEU A 122 4.68 14.51 -12.97
CA LEU A 122 4.71 14.91 -14.38
C LEU A 122 3.96 16.22 -14.63
N GLN A 123 2.95 16.56 -13.84
CA GLN A 123 2.25 17.83 -13.97
C GLN A 123 3.16 19.01 -13.57
N TYR A 124 3.95 18.85 -12.52
CA TYR A 124 4.74 19.93 -11.93
C TYR A 124 6.25 19.85 -12.21
N GLY A 125 6.74 18.74 -12.78
CA GLY A 125 8.16 18.52 -13.04
C GLY A 125 8.99 18.38 -11.77
N THR A 126 8.54 17.53 -10.84
CA THR A 126 9.19 17.32 -9.53
C THR A 126 9.79 15.92 -9.41
N LEU A 127 10.60 15.67 -8.37
CA LEU A 127 11.34 14.41 -8.17
C LEU A 127 12.21 14.02 -9.39
N GLY A 128 12.72 15.00 -10.13
CA GLY A 128 13.55 14.80 -11.32
C GLY A 128 12.80 14.42 -12.61
N TYR A 129 11.46 14.52 -12.63
CA TYR A 129 10.70 14.46 -13.88
C TYR A 129 10.70 15.82 -14.61
N ALA A 130 10.73 15.78 -15.94
CA ALA A 130 10.34 16.93 -16.74
C ALA A 130 8.80 17.05 -16.75
N PRO A 131 8.23 18.28 -16.79
CA PRO A 131 6.80 18.43 -16.97
C PRO A 131 6.31 17.75 -18.25
N ASP A 132 5.32 16.87 -18.10
CA ASP A 132 4.63 16.15 -19.18
C ASP A 132 3.12 16.07 -18.85
N PRO A 133 2.37 17.14 -19.17
CA PRO A 133 0.93 17.18 -18.88
C PRO A 133 0.13 16.16 -19.70
N ALA A 134 0.64 15.70 -20.85
CA ALA A 134 -0.02 14.70 -21.68
C ALA A 134 0.06 13.31 -21.01
N ARG A 135 1.23 12.91 -20.53
CA ARG A 135 1.40 11.67 -19.76
C ARG A 135 0.65 11.74 -18.42
N SER A 136 0.68 12.89 -17.74
CA SER A 136 -0.14 13.12 -16.54
C SER A 136 -1.63 12.86 -16.80
N ALA A 137 -2.20 13.49 -17.82
CA ALA A 137 -3.61 13.29 -18.18
C ALA A 137 -3.93 11.82 -18.54
N HIS A 138 -3.02 11.15 -19.24
CA HIS A 138 -3.17 9.73 -19.55
C HIS A 138 -3.22 8.86 -18.29
N LEU A 139 -2.30 9.06 -17.34
CA LEU A 139 -2.29 8.32 -16.07
C LEU A 139 -3.55 8.56 -15.25
N MET A 140 -4.09 9.79 -15.25
CA MET A 140 -5.37 10.09 -14.59
C MET A 140 -6.54 9.36 -15.27
N ALA A 141 -6.50 9.17 -16.59
CA ALA A 141 -7.50 8.35 -17.28
C ALA A 141 -7.39 6.86 -16.93
N VAL A 142 -6.15 6.33 -16.79
CA VAL A 142 -5.90 4.97 -16.30
C VAL A 142 -6.43 4.80 -14.88
N LEU A 143 -6.14 5.74 -13.98
CA LEU A 143 -6.68 5.76 -12.62
C LEU A 143 -8.21 5.72 -12.62
N ALA A 144 -8.85 6.58 -13.41
CA ALA A 144 -10.30 6.61 -13.50
C ALA A 144 -10.90 5.30 -14.04
N HIS A 145 -10.16 4.57 -14.89
CA HIS A 145 -10.55 3.24 -15.35
C HIS A 145 -10.39 2.21 -14.22
N ALA A 146 -9.22 2.17 -13.57
CA ALA A 146 -8.92 1.27 -12.46
C ALA A 146 -9.97 1.40 -11.34
N MET A 147 -10.32 2.63 -10.93
CA MET A 147 -11.32 2.88 -9.88
C MET A 147 -12.75 2.43 -10.26
N LYS A 148 -13.10 2.42 -11.55
CA LYS A 148 -14.42 1.97 -12.02
C LYS A 148 -14.54 0.45 -12.05
N HIS A 149 -13.43 -0.25 -12.29
CA HIS A 149 -13.40 -1.71 -12.42
C HIS A 149 -12.88 -2.41 -11.15
N HIS A 150 -12.29 -1.65 -10.24
CA HIS A 150 -11.95 -2.02 -8.87
C HIS A 150 -12.52 -0.97 -7.92
N PRO A 151 -13.78 -1.10 -7.48
CA PRO A 151 -14.31 -0.20 -6.45
C PRO A 151 -13.39 -0.30 -5.24
N HIS A 152 -12.90 0.85 -4.77
CA HIS A 152 -12.11 0.93 -3.55
C HIS A 152 -12.79 0.09 -2.46
N ALA A 153 -12.06 -0.89 -1.95
CA ALA A 153 -12.26 -1.28 -0.57
C ALA A 153 -11.73 -0.10 0.25
N ASP A 154 -12.58 0.92 0.41
CA ASP A 154 -12.39 2.03 1.35
C ASP A 154 -12.18 1.48 2.78
#